data_AF-A0A1I5YMX0-F1
#
_entry.id   AF-A0A1I5YMX0-F1
#
_cell.length_a   1.000
_cell.length_b   1.000
_cell.length_c   1.000
_cell.angle_alpha   90.00
_cell.angle_beta   90.00
_cell.angle_gamma   90.00
#
_symmetry.space_group_name_H-M   'P 1'
#
loop_
_entity.id
_entity.type
_entity.pdbx_description
1 polymer ?
#
loop_
_entity_poly.entity_id
_entity_poly.type
_entity_poly.pdbx_seq_one_letter_code
_entity_poly.pdbx_strand_id
1 'polypeptide(L)'
;MISNKNKLEDFGINIKIKLSALWIAVMFCYVYGDYFILFVPGHIKDMMDGNSGVGNTSPVSILSFALMMTFPILMIVLSLVLTPQINRWANISVGIIFTLIMALIVFTSKGKWMLFYIYLGCVEIILTSLIVWLAWKWPGQAD
;
A
#
# COMPACT_ATOMS: atom_id res chain seq x y z
N MET A 1 -15.51 42.53 -22.01
CA MET A 1 -15.84 41.94 -20.70
C MET A 1 -14.78 40.90 -20.38
N ILE A 2 -14.05 41.09 -19.29
CA ILE A 2 -12.95 40.22 -18.87
C ILE A 2 -13.57 38.95 -18.29
N SER A 3 -13.36 37.81 -18.95
CA SER A 3 -13.74 36.50 -18.42
C SER A 3 -12.84 36.18 -17.24
N ASN A 4 -13.33 36.45 -16.03
CA ASN A 4 -12.67 36.09 -14.79
C ASN A 4 -12.73 34.55 -14.67
N LYS A 5 -11.68 33.86 -15.11
CA LYS A 5 -11.50 32.44 -14.80
C LYS A 5 -11.32 32.35 -13.29
N ASN A 6 -12.34 31.85 -12.59
CA ASN A 6 -12.23 31.41 -11.19
C ASN A 6 -11.06 30.42 -11.10
N LYS A 7 -9.87 30.92 -10.78
CA LYS A 7 -8.68 30.12 -10.55
C LYS A 7 -8.84 29.60 -9.13
N LEU A 8 -9.15 28.31 -8.99
CA LEU A 8 -9.24 27.67 -7.69
C LEU A 8 -7.90 27.85 -6.98
N GLU A 9 -7.93 28.38 -5.75
CA GLU A 9 -6.73 28.48 -4.92
C GLU A 9 -6.32 27.07 -4.47
N ASP A 10 -5.05 26.73 -4.71
CA ASP A 10 -4.43 25.47 -4.31
C ASP A 10 -3.20 25.77 -3.44
N PHE A 11 -2.98 24.97 -2.40
CA PHE A 11 -1.88 25.15 -1.46
C PHE A 11 -0.88 24.00 -1.55
N GLY A 12 0.40 24.32 -1.41
CA GLY A 12 1.46 23.32 -1.46
C GLY A 12 1.38 22.32 -0.30
N ILE A 13 0.94 21.09 -0.58
CA ILE A 13 0.93 20.02 0.42
C ILE A 13 2.36 19.54 0.70
N ASN A 14 2.76 19.50 1.98
CA ASN A 14 4.06 18.99 2.41
C ASN A 14 4.25 17.53 1.97
N ILE A 15 5.44 17.19 1.46
CA ILE A 15 5.77 15.85 0.98
C ILE A 15 5.54 14.75 2.04
N LYS A 16 5.80 15.04 3.31
CA LYS A 16 5.53 14.12 4.42
C LYS A 16 4.04 13.74 4.51
N ILE A 17 3.16 14.72 4.31
CA ILE A 17 1.70 14.51 4.30
C ILE A 17 1.30 13.67 3.09
N LYS A 18 1.88 13.95 1.91
CA LYS A 18 1.62 13.15 0.70
C LYS A 18 2.03 11.69 0.91
N LEU A 19 3.22 11.43 1.46
CA LEU A 19 3.70 10.08 1.76
C LEU A 19 2.81 9.36 2.76
N SER A 20 2.43 10.02 3.86
CA SER A 20 1.50 9.48 4.86
C SER A 20 0.14 9.12 4.24
N ALA A 21 -0.44 10.02 3.43
CA ALA A 21 -1.70 9.79 2.75
C ALA A 21 -1.64 8.62 1.75
N LEU A 22 -0.51 8.44 1.06
CA LEU A 22 -0.31 7.30 0.17
C LEU A 22 -0.25 5.98 0.95
N TRP A 23 0.43 5.93 2.10
CA TRP A 23 0.41 4.73 2.96
C TRP A 23 -0.99 4.40 3.48
N ILE A 24 -1.81 5.41 3.80
CA ILE A 24 -3.22 5.22 4.14
C ILE A 24 -3.98 4.59 2.97
N ALA A 25 -3.80 5.12 1.76
CA ALA A 25 -4.44 4.57 0.56
C ALA A 25 -4.00 3.11 0.27
N VAL A 26 -2.72 2.79 0.49
CA VAL A 26 -2.19 1.41 0.41
C VAL A 26 -2.88 0.51 1.43
N MET A 27 -3.04 0.96 2.68
CA MET A 27 -3.75 0.17 3.70
C MET A 27 -5.21 -0.09 3.32
N PHE A 28 -5.89 0.85 2.67
CA PHE A 28 -7.25 0.60 2.16
C PHE A 28 -7.27 -0.44 1.04
N CYS A 29 -6.25 -0.48 0.16
CA CYS A 29 -6.14 -1.52 -0.86
C CYS A 29 -6.05 -2.92 -0.22
N TYR A 30 -5.21 -3.07 0.81
CA TYR A 30 -5.12 -4.32 1.58
C TYR A 30 -6.44 -4.68 2.26
N VAL A 31 -7.03 -3.75 3.00
CA VAL A 31 -8.26 -4.02 3.74
C VAL A 31 -9.40 -4.44 2.81
N TYR A 32 -9.59 -3.76 1.68
CA TYR A 32 -10.64 -4.14 0.73
C TYR A 32 -10.28 -5.39 -0.07
N GLY A 33 -9.01 -5.65 -0.37
CA GLY A 33 -8.56 -6.89 -1.00
C GLY A 33 -8.87 -8.10 -0.12
N ASP A 34 -8.48 -8.05 1.15
CA ASP A 34 -8.73 -9.11 2.13
C ASP A 34 -10.20 -9.19 2.58
N TYR A 35 -10.97 -8.12 2.38
CA TYR A 35 -12.42 -8.17 2.58
C TYR A 35 -13.13 -8.88 1.41
N PHE A 36 -12.79 -8.52 0.18
CA PHE A 36 -13.47 -9.08 -1.00
C PHE A 36 -13.12 -10.54 -1.27
N ILE A 37 -11.95 -11.02 -0.82
CA ILE A 37 -11.60 -12.44 -0.92
C ILE A 37 -12.59 -13.35 -0.19
N LEU A 38 -13.26 -12.85 0.86
CA LEU A 38 -14.28 -13.59 1.60
C LEU A 38 -15.52 -13.94 0.74
N PHE A 39 -15.74 -13.21 -0.34
CA PHE A 39 -16.84 -13.46 -1.28
C PHE A 39 -16.47 -14.47 -2.36
N VAL A 40 -15.22 -14.92 -2.43
CA VAL A 40 -14.79 -15.93 -3.39
C VAL A 40 -15.38 -17.29 -3.00
N PRO A 41 -16.06 -18.00 -3.91
CA PRO A 41 -16.65 -19.29 -3.61
C PRO A 41 -15.62 -20.29 -3.07
N GLY A 42 -15.94 -20.93 -1.94
CA GLY A 42 -15.06 -21.91 -1.28
C GLY A 42 -14.08 -21.30 -0.27
N HIS A 43 -13.75 -20.00 -0.36
CA HIS A 43 -12.69 -19.41 0.44
C HIS A 43 -12.95 -19.45 1.95
N ILE A 44 -14.16 -19.09 2.39
CA ILE A 44 -14.54 -19.18 3.82
C ILE A 44 -14.45 -20.62 4.34
N LYS A 45 -14.84 -21.60 3.51
CA LYS A 45 -14.77 -23.01 3.89
C LYS A 45 -13.31 -23.45 4.05
N ASP A 46 -12.45 -23.10 3.10
CA ASP A 46 -11.02 -23.40 3.19
C ASP A 46 -10.41 -22.79 4.46
N MET A 47 -10.77 -21.54 4.80
CA MET A 47 -10.32 -20.91 6.05
C MET A 47 -10.77 -21.67 7.30
N MET A 48 -12.03 -22.15 7.33
CA MET A 48 -12.54 -22.97 8.44
C MET A 48 -11.82 -24.31 8.56
N ASP A 49 -11.40 -24.89 7.43
CA ASP A 49 -10.62 -26.13 7.35
C ASP A 49 -9.13 -25.90 7.65
N GLY A 50 -8.74 -24.67 8.01
CA GLY A 50 -7.36 -24.31 8.36
C GLY A 50 -6.47 -24.08 7.15
N ASN A 51 -7.02 -23.86 5.96
CA ASN A 51 -6.27 -23.51 4.75
C ASN A 51 -6.48 -22.02 4.41
N SER A 52 -5.44 -21.23 4.59
CA SER A 52 -5.38 -19.91 3.99
C SER A 52 -4.98 -20.06 2.52
N GLY A 53 -5.36 -19.15 1.64
CA GLY A 53 -4.95 -19.19 0.22
C GLY A 53 -3.42 -19.22 -0.02
N VAL A 54 -2.62 -19.12 1.04
CA VAL A 54 -1.14 -19.14 1.06
C VAL A 54 -0.59 -20.39 1.76
N GLY A 55 -1.43 -21.35 2.16
CA GLY A 55 -1.07 -22.60 2.83
C GLY A 55 -1.78 -22.81 4.17
N ASN A 56 -1.35 -23.81 4.94
CA ASN A 56 -1.97 -24.12 6.23
C ASN A 56 -1.87 -22.94 7.20
N THR A 57 -3.02 -22.54 7.72
CA THR A 57 -3.17 -21.55 8.76
C THR A 57 -2.60 -22.11 10.07
N SER A 58 -1.60 -21.42 10.59
CA SER A 58 -0.98 -21.69 11.90
C SER A 58 -0.86 -20.40 12.71
N PRO A 59 -0.78 -20.46 14.05
CA PRO A 59 -0.55 -19.27 14.87
C PRO A 59 0.67 -18.46 14.43
N VAL A 60 1.73 -19.15 14.00
CA VAL A 60 2.95 -18.51 13.49
C VAL A 60 2.68 -17.77 12.18
N SER A 61 1.98 -18.39 11.23
CA SER A 61 1.66 -17.74 9.95
C SER A 61 0.82 -16.47 10.12
N ILE A 62 -0.18 -16.50 11.02
CA ILE A 62 -1.03 -15.33 11.31
C ILE A 62 -0.19 -14.20 11.92
N LEU A 63 0.70 -14.55 12.86
CA LEU A 63 1.63 -13.57 13.44
C LEU A 63 2.57 -12.97 12.38
N SER A 64 3.08 -13.79 11.45
CA SER A 64 3.92 -13.30 10.36
C SER A 64 3.19 -12.30 9.46
N PHE A 65 1.93 -12.55 9.10
CA PHE A 65 1.13 -11.59 8.33
C PHE A 65 0.90 -10.28 9.10
N ALA A 66 0.59 -10.37 10.40
CA ALA A 66 0.42 -9.18 11.25
C ALA A 66 1.71 -8.34 11.36
N LEU A 67 2.86 -8.99 11.55
CA LEU A 67 4.16 -8.32 11.58
C LEU A 67 4.50 -7.67 10.23
N MET A 68 4.21 -8.35 9.12
CA MET A 68 4.40 -7.78 7.79
C MET A 68 3.55 -6.52 7.59
N MET A 69 2.26 -6.57 7.93
CA MET A 69 1.36 -5.42 7.81
C MET A 69 1.66 -4.28 8.80
N THR A 70 2.46 -4.53 9.84
CA THR A 70 2.89 -3.49 10.77
C THR A 70 3.76 -2.43 10.08
N PHE A 71 4.56 -2.79 9.07
CA PHE A 71 5.39 -1.84 8.33
C PHE A 71 4.59 -0.72 7.66
N PRO A 72 3.61 -0.98 6.77
CA PRO A 72 2.81 0.07 6.14
C PRO A 72 1.98 0.86 7.16
N ILE A 73 1.48 0.22 8.23
CA ILE A 73 0.78 0.88 9.33
C ILE A 73 1.69 1.91 10.01
N LEU A 74 2.91 1.52 10.38
CA LEU A 74 3.86 2.43 11.02
C LEU A 74 4.28 3.54 10.05
N MET A 75 4.45 3.25 8.76
CA MET A 75 4.84 4.24 7.76
C MET A 75 3.86 5.40 7.62
N ILE A 76 2.58 5.22 7.96
CA ILE A 76 1.60 6.33 8.03
C ILE A 76 2.08 7.41 9.00
N VAL A 77 2.50 7.00 10.21
CA VAL A 77 2.93 7.93 11.27
C VAL A 77 4.40 8.33 11.07
N LEU A 78 5.26 7.36 10.76
CA LEU A 78 6.70 7.59 10.56
C LEU A 78 6.98 8.58 9.43
N SER A 79 6.15 8.60 8.39
CA SER A 79 6.26 9.59 7.31
C SER A 79 6.10 11.04 7.80
N LEU A 80 5.42 11.26 8.92
CA LEU A 80 5.22 12.59 9.50
C LEU A 80 6.34 12.94 10.49
N VAL A 81 6.72 12.00 11.35
CA VAL A 81 7.59 12.27 12.51
C VAL A 81 9.09 12.15 12.20
N LEU A 82 9.50 11.29 11.26
CA LEU A 82 10.92 11.05 10.98
C LEU A 82 11.60 12.27 10.34
N THR A 83 12.90 12.43 10.58
CA THR A 83 13.73 13.44 9.91
C THR A 83 13.78 13.16 8.40
N PRO A 84 13.88 14.18 7.53
CA PRO A 84 13.79 14.01 6.09
C PRO A 84 14.70 12.93 5.51
N GLN A 85 15.95 12.83 5.99
CA GLN A 85 16.92 11.86 5.50
C GLN A 85 16.53 10.41 5.81
N ILE A 86 16.14 10.12 7.05
CA ILE A 86 15.70 8.77 7.46
C ILE A 86 14.38 8.43 6.76
N ASN A 87 13.47 9.39 6.73
CA ASN A 87 12.15 9.24 6.14
C ASN A 87 12.19 8.90 4.64
N ARG A 88 13.10 9.55 3.91
CA ARG A 88 13.35 9.27 2.49
C ARG A 88 13.75 7.82 2.26
N TRP A 89 14.76 7.33 2.97
CA TRP A 89 15.24 5.96 2.81
C TRP A 89 14.22 4.93 3.31
N ALA A 90 13.51 5.21 4.41
CA ALA A 90 12.45 4.34 4.90
C ALA A 90 11.33 4.16 3.85
N ASN A 91 10.85 5.26 3.26
CA ASN A 91 9.82 5.19 2.21
C ASN A 91 10.30 4.47 0.95
N ILE A 92 11.53 4.69 0.51
CA ILE A 92 12.09 3.99 -0.66
C ILE A 92 12.18 2.49 -0.38
N SER A 93 12.81 2.09 0.74
CA SER A 93 13.03 0.68 1.06
C SER A 93 11.71 -0.07 1.27
N VAL A 94 10.82 0.45 2.12
CA VAL A 94 9.54 -0.20 2.40
C VAL A 94 8.65 -0.16 1.14
N GLY A 95 8.62 0.95 0.40
CA GLY A 95 7.87 1.07 -0.84
C GLY A 95 8.29 0.03 -1.89
N ILE A 96 9.60 -0.16 -2.12
CA ILE A 96 10.11 -1.18 -3.06
C ILE A 96 9.71 -2.58 -2.62
N ILE A 97 9.92 -2.92 -1.33
CA ILE A 97 9.59 -4.25 -0.81
C ILE A 97 8.10 -4.57 -1.03
N PHE A 98 7.21 -3.65 -0.66
CA PHE A 98 5.77 -3.84 -0.80
C PHE A 98 5.32 -3.86 -2.27
N THR A 99 5.95 -3.05 -3.14
CA THR A 99 5.71 -3.11 -4.59
C THR A 99 6.03 -4.51 -5.14
N LEU A 100 7.18 -5.07 -4.75
CA LEU A 100 7.61 -6.39 -5.23
C LEU A 100 6.74 -7.53 -4.70
N ILE A 101 6.38 -7.48 -3.40
CA ILE A 101 5.45 -8.44 -2.80
C ILE A 101 4.12 -8.41 -3.55
N MET A 102 3.54 -7.23 -3.77
CA MET A 102 2.23 -7.16 -4.43
C MET A 102 2.30 -7.51 -5.91
N ALA A 103 3.37 -7.16 -6.61
CA ALA A 103 3.62 -7.61 -7.98
C ALA A 103 3.63 -9.14 -8.05
N LEU A 104 4.35 -9.81 -7.14
CA LEU A 104 4.37 -11.27 -7.07
C LEU A 104 2.97 -11.84 -6.85
N ILE A 105 2.18 -11.28 -5.92
CA ILE A 105 0.82 -11.76 -5.65
C ILE A 105 -0.09 -11.56 -6.86
N VAL A 106 -0.02 -10.42 -7.54
CA VAL A 106 -0.79 -10.16 -8.76
C VAL A 106 -0.43 -11.15 -9.87
N PHE A 107 0.85 -11.47 -10.06
CA PHE A 107 1.29 -12.45 -11.06
C PHE A 107 0.89 -13.89 -10.73
N THR A 108 0.80 -14.25 -9.46
CA THR A 108 0.40 -15.60 -9.03
C THR A 108 -1.13 -15.77 -8.92
N SER A 109 -1.87 -14.66 -8.78
CA SER A 109 -3.33 -14.65 -8.73
C SER A 109 -3.94 -15.08 -10.07
N LYS A 110 -4.68 -16.19 -10.06
CA LYS A 110 -5.32 -16.77 -11.24
C LYS A 110 -6.81 -16.98 -11.00
N GLY A 111 -7.59 -16.92 -12.08
CA GLY A 111 -9.01 -17.26 -12.08
C GLY A 111 -9.94 -16.04 -12.04
N LYS A 112 -11.17 -16.24 -12.52
CA LYS A 112 -12.16 -15.17 -12.72
C LYS A 112 -12.57 -14.47 -11.42
N TRP A 113 -12.59 -15.21 -10.31
CA TRP A 113 -12.96 -14.66 -9.01
C TRP A 113 -11.88 -13.76 -8.40
N MET A 114 -10.64 -13.78 -8.90
CA MET A 114 -9.52 -12.96 -8.41
C MET A 114 -9.38 -11.60 -9.10
N LEU A 115 -10.30 -11.25 -10.02
CA LEU A 115 -10.22 -9.99 -10.77
C LEU A 115 -10.19 -8.74 -9.87
N PHE A 116 -10.95 -8.74 -8.78
CA PHE A 116 -10.94 -7.65 -7.81
C PHE A 116 -9.56 -7.50 -7.14
N TYR A 117 -8.91 -8.63 -6.83
CA TYR A 117 -7.62 -8.67 -6.14
C TYR A 117 -6.51 -8.20 -7.08
N ILE A 118 -6.55 -8.61 -8.34
CA ILE A 118 -5.64 -8.12 -9.39
C ILE A 118 -5.81 -6.62 -9.58
N TYR A 119 -7.06 -6.13 -9.66
CA TYR A 119 -7.34 -4.70 -9.81
C TYR A 119 -6.79 -3.88 -8.62
N LEU A 120 -7.14 -4.25 -7.39
CA LEU A 120 -6.65 -3.57 -6.20
C LEU A 120 -5.13 -3.67 -6.07
N GLY A 121 -4.53 -4.81 -6.42
CA GLY A 121 -3.09 -4.99 -6.44
C GLY A 121 -2.37 -4.11 -7.45
N CYS A 122 -2.94 -3.92 -8.65
CA CYS A 122 -2.40 -2.96 -9.61
C CYS A 122 -2.45 -1.52 -9.07
N VAL A 123 -3.56 -1.13 -8.42
CA VAL A 123 -3.68 0.19 -7.78
C VAL A 123 -2.64 0.33 -6.67
N GLU A 124 -2.47 -0.68 -5.84
CA GLU A 124 -1.48 -0.69 -4.76
C GLU A 124 -0.04 -0.57 -5.27
N ILE A 125 0.32 -1.29 -6.34
CA ILE A 125 1.62 -1.20 -7.02
C ILE A 125 1.86 0.22 -7.51
N ILE A 126 0.85 0.89 -8.07
CA ILE A 126 0.95 2.28 -8.50
C ILE A 126 1.20 3.19 -7.29
N LEU A 127 0.45 3.02 -6.19
CA LEU A 127 0.59 3.84 -4.98
C LEU A 127 1.97 3.67 -4.35
N THR A 128 2.44 2.43 -4.20
CA THR A 128 3.76 2.12 -3.63
C THR A 128 4.89 2.60 -4.54
N SER A 129 4.73 2.52 -5.86
CA SER A 129 5.66 3.13 -6.83
C SER A 129 5.69 4.66 -6.72
N LEU A 130 4.53 5.31 -6.49
CA LEU A 130 4.45 6.75 -6.28
C LEU A 130 5.14 7.17 -4.97
N ILE A 131 5.02 6.36 -3.90
CA ILE A 131 5.75 6.58 -2.64
C ILE A 131 7.26 6.59 -2.91
N VAL A 132 7.77 5.58 -3.60
CA VAL A 132 9.19 5.47 -3.96
C VAL A 132 9.61 6.66 -4.82
N TRP A 133 8.82 7.02 -5.83
CA TRP A 133 9.12 8.13 -6.74
C TRP A 133 9.15 9.49 -6.02
N LEU A 134 8.16 9.76 -5.16
CA LEU A 134 8.11 10.99 -4.38
C LEU A 134 9.28 11.07 -3.40
N ALA A 135 9.57 9.99 -2.68
CA ALA A 135 10.70 9.94 -1.77
C ALA A 135 12.03 10.10 -2.52
N TRP A 136 12.16 9.52 -3.71
CA TRP A 136 13.35 9.68 -4.55
C TRP A 136 13.53 11.11 -5.03
N LYS A 137 12.45 11.76 -5.48
CA LYS A 137 12.46 13.16 -5.94
C LYS A 137 12.46 14.19 -4.82
N TRP A 138 12.37 13.77 -3.57
CA TRP A 138 12.46 14.69 -2.43
C TRP A 138 13.81 15.42 -2.52
N PRO A 139 13.80 16.77 -2.73
CA PRO A 139 15.03 17.53 -2.78
C PRO A 139 15.82 17.32 -1.48
N GLY A 140 17.09 16.94 -1.61
CA GLY A 140 18.01 16.99 -0.49
C GLY A 140 18.11 18.42 0.01
N GLN A 141 18.35 18.60 1.31
CA GLN A 141 18.84 19.90 1.78
C GLN A 141 20.07 20.24 0.93
N ALA A 142 20.00 21.35 0.20
CA ALA A 142 21.21 22.04 -0.20
C ALA A 142 21.81 22.57 1.11
N ASP A 143 22.97 22.04 1.48
CA ASP A 143 23.83 22.68 2.48
C ASP A 143 24.29 24.05 1.96
#